data_AF-K6U8K1-F1
#
_entry.id   AF-K6U8K1-F1
#
_cell.length_a   1.000
_cell.length_b   1.000
_cell.length_c   1.000
_cell.angle_alpha   90.00
_cell.angle_beta   90.00
_cell.angle_gamma   90.00
#
_symmetry.space_group_name_H-M   'P 1'
#
loop_
_entity.id
_entity.type
_entity.pdbx_description
1 polymer ?
#
loop_
_entity_poly.entity_id
_entity_poly.type
_entity_poly.pdbx_seq_one_letter_code
_entity_poly.pdbx_strand_id
1 'polypeptide(L)'
;LQPIAFIVYLIAATAELNRAPFDLAEGEQEIVAGPFTEYSGMRYALFYLAEYTNMFATSALTVTLFLGGASGPILPSWIWFILKTYVVVLLLMLIRWTFPRFRLDHMMSLNWKYLIPISLINILFTGIGIKIFQLVS
;
A
#
# COMPACT_ATOMS: atom_id res chain seq x y z
N LEU A 1 -16.34 9.64 2.95
CA LEU A 1 -15.42 8.70 2.24
C LEU A 1 -14.50 9.53 1.36
N GLN A 2 -13.18 9.36 1.49
CA GLN A 2 -12.19 10.15 0.74
C GLN A 2 -11.55 9.29 -0.36
N PRO A 3 -12.04 9.35 -1.62
CA PRO A 3 -11.50 8.54 -2.70
C PRO A 3 -10.06 8.94 -3.06
N ILE A 4 -9.71 10.22 -2.91
CA ILE A 4 -8.36 10.73 -3.19
C ILE A 4 -7.35 10.15 -2.18
N ALA A 5 -7.68 10.18 -0.88
CA ALA A 5 -6.83 9.58 0.15
C ALA A 5 -6.65 8.07 -0.06
N PHE A 6 -7.69 7.37 -0.51
CA PHE A 6 -7.61 5.94 -0.81
C PHE A 6 -6.61 5.64 -1.93
N ILE A 7 -6.66 6.39 -3.03
CA ILE A 7 -5.72 6.19 -4.17
C ILE A 7 -4.29 6.51 -3.75
N VAL A 8 -4.07 7.62 -3.03
CA VAL A 8 -2.76 8.00 -2.52
C VAL A 8 -2.21 6.92 -1.59
N TYR A 9 -3.05 6.40 -0.69
CA TYR A 9 -2.67 5.32 0.22
C TYR A 9 -2.33 4.02 -0.54
N LEU A 10 -3.09 3.66 -1.57
CA LEU A 10 -2.84 2.45 -2.37
C LEU A 10 -1.49 2.55 -3.10
N ILE A 11 -1.16 3.71 -3.67
CA ILE A 11 0.14 3.94 -4.33
C ILE A 11 1.28 3.95 -3.30
N ALA A 12 1.07 4.51 -2.11
CA ALA A 12 2.07 4.49 -1.04
C ALA A 12 2.29 3.07 -0.50
N ALA A 13 1.22 2.29 -0.32
CA ALA A 13 1.29 0.92 0.16
C ALA A 13 2.05 0.00 -0.81
N THR A 14 1.85 0.17 -2.13
CA THR A 14 2.64 -0.58 -3.12
C THR A 14 4.12 -0.17 -3.10
N ALA A 15 4.43 1.10 -2.83
CA ALA A 15 5.81 1.58 -2.72
C ALA A 15 6.50 1.06 -1.45
N GLU A 16 5.80 1.03 -0.31
CA GLU A 16 6.33 0.52 0.96
C GLU A 16 6.66 -0.97 0.91
N LEU A 17 5.87 -1.74 0.15
CA LEU A 17 6.08 -3.18 0.01
C LEU A 17 7.31 -3.54 -0.82
N ASN A 18 7.97 -2.55 -1.46
CA ASN A 18 9.14 -2.73 -2.32
C ASN A 18 8.96 -3.88 -3.34
N ARG A 19 7.72 -4.11 -3.79
CA ARG A 19 7.36 -5.14 -4.76
C ARG A 19 7.17 -4.51 -6.14
N ALA A 20 7.35 -5.29 -7.20
CA ALA A 20 7.10 -4.82 -8.56
C ALA A 20 5.69 -4.19 -8.65
N PRO A 21 5.55 -2.95 -9.15
CA PRO A 21 6.44 -2.20 -10.03
C PRO A 21 7.51 -1.30 -9.36
N PHE A 22 7.59 -1.29 -8.03
CA PHE A 22 8.44 -0.43 -7.20
C PHE A 22 9.62 -1.17 -6.54
N ASP A 23 10.17 -2.16 -7.27
CA ASP A 23 11.12 -3.17 -6.79
C ASP A 23 12.59 -2.85 -7.08
N LEU A 24 13.00 -1.59 -6.93
CA LEU A 24 14.36 -1.18 -7.35
C LEU A 24 15.44 -1.42 -6.29
N ALA A 25 15.05 -1.53 -5.02
CA ALA A 25 16.00 -1.85 -3.96
C ALA A 25 16.56 -3.28 -4.09
N GLU A 26 15.77 -4.23 -4.61
CA GLU A 26 16.30 -5.55 -5.03
C GLU A 26 17.00 -5.44 -6.39
N GLY A 27 16.46 -4.67 -7.34
CA GLY A 27 16.97 -4.58 -8.71
C GLY A 27 18.36 -3.94 -8.89
N GLU A 28 18.77 -2.98 -8.05
CA GLU A 28 20.16 -2.45 -8.09
C GLU A 28 21.17 -3.34 -7.34
N GLN A 29 20.68 -4.29 -6.52
CA GLN A 29 21.52 -5.31 -5.91
C GLN A 29 21.79 -6.50 -6.84
N GLU A 30 21.16 -6.60 -8.03
CA GLU A 30 21.34 -7.74 -8.94
C GLU A 30 22.65 -7.71 -9.77
N ILE A 31 23.53 -6.71 -9.63
CA ILE A 31 24.92 -6.85 -10.13
C ILE A 31 25.77 -7.75 -9.20
N VAL A 32 25.36 -7.95 -7.94
CA VAL A 32 25.87 -8.97 -7.00
C VAL A 32 24.71 -9.38 -6.08
N ALA A 33 23.73 -10.13 -6.61
CA ALA A 33 22.46 -10.52 -5.98
C ALA A 33 22.46 -10.50 -4.43
N GLY A 34 22.00 -9.40 -3.82
CA GLY A 34 22.19 -9.08 -2.40
C GLY A 34 21.73 -10.15 -1.38
N PRO A 35 20.58 -10.00 -0.71
CA PRO A 35 20.17 -10.93 0.35
C PRO A 35 19.86 -12.34 -0.17
N PHE A 36 19.64 -12.50 -1.47
CA PHE A 36 19.36 -13.77 -2.13
C PHE A 36 20.59 -14.67 -2.26
N THR A 37 21.81 -14.11 -2.25
CA THR A 37 23.05 -14.91 -2.27
C THR A 37 23.85 -14.83 -0.97
N GLU A 38 23.64 -13.80 -0.15
CA GLU A 38 24.36 -13.62 1.11
C GLU A 38 23.79 -14.43 2.29
N TYR A 39 22.51 -14.80 2.25
CA TYR A 39 21.84 -15.47 3.37
C TYR A 39 21.56 -16.96 3.15
N SER A 40 21.90 -17.76 4.16
CA SER A 40 21.54 -19.18 4.25
C SER A 40 20.02 -19.37 4.43
N GLY A 41 19.50 -20.54 4.02
CA GLY A 41 18.08 -20.84 3.85
C GLY A 41 17.14 -20.44 5.00
N MET A 42 17.54 -20.56 6.27
CA MET A 42 16.69 -20.12 7.39
C MET A 42 16.55 -18.60 7.47
N ARG A 43 17.63 -17.85 7.26
CA ARG A 43 17.61 -16.38 7.28
C ARG A 43 16.85 -15.84 6.07
N TYR A 44 17.06 -16.47 4.91
CA TYR A 44 16.28 -16.24 3.70
C TYR A 44 14.78 -16.41 3.93
N ALA A 45 14.35 -17.52 4.56
CA ALA A 45 12.95 -17.77 4.86
C ALA A 45 12.33 -16.70 5.78
N LEU A 46 13.09 -16.18 6.76
CA LEU A 46 12.63 -15.11 7.63
C LEU A 46 12.41 -13.79 6.89
N PHE A 47 13.28 -13.43 5.95
CA PHE A 47 13.09 -12.24 5.11
C PHE A 47 11.83 -12.34 4.25
N TYR A 48 11.61 -13.49 3.61
CA TYR A 48 10.39 -13.72 2.83
C TYR A 48 9.12 -13.69 3.71
N LEU A 49 9.17 -14.32 4.88
CA LEU A 49 8.05 -14.31 5.81
C LEU A 49 7.72 -12.88 6.25
N ALA A 50 8.74 -12.08 6.57
CA ALA A 50 8.56 -10.68 6.96
C ALA A 50 7.91 -9.85 5.83
N GLU A 51 8.37 -10.04 4.60
CA GLU A 51 7.85 -9.33 3.43
C GLU A 51 6.38 -9.68 3.13
N TYR A 52 6.03 -10.97 3.15
CA TYR A 52 4.64 -11.42 2.98
C TYR A 52 3.74 -11.00 4.15
N THR A 53 4.28 -10.99 5.37
CA THR A 53 3.55 -10.49 6.54
C THR A 53 3.28 -9.00 6.41
N ASN A 54 4.23 -8.22 5.88
CA ASN A 54 4.03 -6.81 5.60
C ASN A 54 2.93 -6.57 4.54
N MET A 55 2.89 -7.39 3.48
CA MET A 55 1.82 -7.34 2.47
C MET A 55 0.44 -7.61 3.08
N PHE A 56 0.36 -8.57 4.01
CA PHE A 56 -0.89 -8.85 4.70
C PHE A 56 -1.29 -7.72 5.65
N ALA A 57 -0.33 -7.16 6.39
CA ALA A 57 -0.56 -6.06 7.33
C ALA A 57 -1.03 -4.77 6.64
N THR A 58 -0.37 -4.36 5.55
CA THR A 58 -0.76 -3.20 4.74
C THR A 58 -2.15 -3.39 4.10
N SER A 59 -2.45 -4.60 3.63
CA SER A 59 -3.79 -4.94 3.10
C SER A 59 -4.86 -4.84 4.19
N ALA A 60 -4.57 -5.35 5.40
CA ALA A 60 -5.47 -5.26 6.54
C ALA A 60 -5.72 -3.79 6.94
N LEU A 61 -4.69 -2.95 6.95
CA LEU A 61 -4.81 -1.50 7.21
C LEU A 61 -5.65 -0.79 6.14
N THR A 62 -5.49 -1.18 4.87
CA THR A 62 -6.32 -0.66 3.77
C THR A 62 -7.80 -0.93 4.04
N VAL A 63 -8.13 -2.15 4.48
CA VAL A 63 -9.50 -2.58 4.74
C VAL A 63 -10.10 -1.84 5.93
N THR A 64 -9.34 -1.68 7.02
CA THR A 64 -9.82 -0.97 8.22
C THR A 64 -10.05 0.51 7.96
N LEU A 65 -9.12 1.17 7.26
CA LEU A 65 -9.16 2.63 7.06
C LEU A 65 -10.18 3.06 5.99
N PHE A 66 -10.31 2.30 4.89
CA PHE A 66 -11.06 2.76 3.72
C PHE A 66 -12.26 1.89 3.33
N LEU A 67 -12.21 0.57 3.56
CA LEU A 67 -13.27 -0.36 3.13
C LEU A 67 -14.27 -0.71 4.24
N GLY A 68 -14.32 0.11 5.30
CA GLY A 68 -15.27 -0.04 6.40
C GLY A 68 -14.97 -1.24 7.31
N GLY A 69 -13.73 -1.74 7.31
CA GLY A 69 -13.29 -2.83 8.17
C GLY A 69 -14.16 -4.08 8.05
N ALA A 70 -14.63 -4.56 9.18
CA ALA A 70 -15.36 -5.81 9.34
C ALA A 70 -16.89 -5.68 9.13
N SER A 71 -17.38 -4.51 8.70
CA SER A 71 -18.81 -4.29 8.45
C SER A 71 -19.26 -4.91 7.11
N GLY A 72 -20.33 -5.71 7.15
CA GLY A 72 -20.95 -6.33 5.99
C GLY A 72 -22.36 -6.84 6.33
N PRO A 73 -23.29 -6.89 5.36
CA PRO A 73 -24.72 -7.04 5.64
C PRO A 73 -25.19 -8.48 5.95
N ILE A 74 -24.40 -9.52 5.60
CA ILE A 74 -24.91 -10.91 5.52
C ILE A 74 -24.08 -11.94 6.31
N LEU A 75 -22.76 -11.76 6.41
CA LEU A 75 -21.84 -12.74 7.01
C LEU A 75 -21.29 -12.23 8.34
N PRO A 76 -20.81 -13.13 9.23
CA PRO A 76 -20.06 -12.74 10.41
C PRO A 76 -18.92 -11.75 10.11
N SER A 77 -18.74 -10.79 11.02
CA SER A 77 -17.85 -9.65 10.83
C SER A 77 -16.39 -10.04 10.49
N TRP A 78 -15.87 -11.09 11.11
CA TRP A 78 -14.52 -11.60 10.88
C TRP A 78 -14.33 -12.20 9.47
N ILE A 79 -15.36 -12.84 8.90
CA ILE A 79 -15.31 -13.41 7.54
C ILE A 79 -15.24 -12.27 6.52
N TRP A 80 -16.02 -11.20 6.70
CA TRP A 80 -15.97 -10.02 5.84
C TRP A 80 -14.62 -9.32 5.88
N PHE A 81 -14.01 -9.24 7.07
CA PHE A 81 -12.68 -8.67 7.19
C PHE A 81 -11.64 -9.48 6.40
N ILE A 82 -11.60 -10.79 6.60
CA ILE A 82 -10.66 -11.68 5.90
C ILE A 82 -10.87 -11.62 4.39
N LEU A 83 -12.13 -11.68 3.94
CA LEU A 83 -12.47 -11.64 2.52
C LEU A 83 -12.02 -10.32 1.87
N LYS A 84 -12.31 -9.18 2.51
CA LYS A 84 -11.86 -7.87 2.01
C LYS A 84 -10.32 -7.78 1.98
N THR A 85 -9.64 -8.31 2.99
CA THR A 85 -8.17 -8.33 3.03
C THR A 85 -7.61 -9.15 1.88
N TYR A 86 -8.16 -10.34 1.60
CA TYR A 86 -7.77 -11.14 0.43
C TYR A 86 -8.04 -10.42 -0.89
N VAL A 87 -9.14 -9.68 -1.01
CA VAL A 87 -9.43 -8.86 -2.21
C VAL A 87 -8.37 -7.77 -2.39
N VAL A 88 -7.93 -7.11 -1.31
CA VAL A 88 -6.85 -6.11 -1.39
C VAL A 88 -5.51 -6.75 -1.75
N VAL A 89 -5.17 -7.90 -1.15
CA VAL A 89 -3.96 -8.65 -1.53
C VAL A 89 -4.00 -9.04 -3.02
N LEU A 90 -5.14 -9.51 -3.51
CA LEU A 90 -5.34 -9.80 -4.94
C LEU A 90 -5.18 -8.54 -5.79
N LEU A 91 -5.68 -7.39 -5.35
CA LEU A 91 -5.50 -6.12 -6.04
C LEU A 91 -4.01 -5.75 -6.14
N LEU A 92 -3.26 -5.84 -5.04
CA LEU A 92 -1.81 -5.58 -5.04
C LEU A 92 -1.04 -6.58 -5.94
N MET A 93 -1.46 -7.85 -5.95
CA MET A 93 -0.91 -8.87 -6.85
C MET A 93 -1.24 -8.59 -8.33
N LEU A 94 -2.42 -8.07 -8.63
CA LEU A 94 -2.80 -7.66 -9.99
C LEU A 94 -1.98 -6.46 -10.47
N ILE A 95 -1.76 -5.48 -9.60
CA ILE A 95 -0.88 -4.33 -9.91
C ILE A 95 0.51 -4.83 -10.30
N ARG A 96 1.04 -5.80 -9.55
CA ARG A 96 2.34 -6.42 -9.84
C ARG A 96 2.41 -7.04 -11.24
N TRP A 97 1.34 -7.68 -11.71
CA TRP A 97 1.32 -8.30 -13.05
C TRP A 97 1.00 -7.32 -14.18
N THR A 98 0.35 -6.20 -13.88
CA THR A 98 -0.15 -5.26 -14.88
C THR A 98 0.87 -4.19 -15.26
N PHE A 99 1.68 -3.72 -14.31
CA PHE A 99 2.58 -2.60 -14.54
C PHE A 99 4.03 -3.04 -14.79
N PRO A 100 4.71 -2.44 -15.80
CA PRO A 100 6.14 -2.63 -15.96
C PRO A 100 6.90 -1.96 -14.80
N ARG A 101 8.16 -2.39 -14.58
CA ARG A 101 9.03 -1.85 -13.54
C ARG A 101 9.30 -0.35 -13.79
N PHE A 102 9.18 0.48 -12.76
CA PHE A 102 9.56 1.90 -12.81
C PHE A 102 11.07 2.08 -12.56
N ARG A 103 11.61 3.25 -12.91
CA ARG A 103 12.98 3.66 -12.54
C ARG A 103 12.94 4.47 -11.24
N LEU A 104 13.99 4.37 -10.41
CA LEU A 104 14.07 5.02 -9.09
C LEU A 104 13.87 6.54 -9.17
N ASP A 105 14.50 7.19 -10.14
CA ASP A 105 14.37 8.64 -10.34
C ASP A 105 12.91 9.08 -10.61
N HIS A 106 12.18 8.26 -11.39
CA HIS A 106 10.77 8.52 -11.69
C HIS A 106 9.86 8.23 -10.49
N MET A 107 10.21 7.25 -9.66
CA MET A 107 9.47 6.99 -8.42
C MET A 107 9.67 8.09 -7.38
N MET A 108 10.91 8.53 -7.19
CA MET A 108 11.22 9.59 -6.23
C MET A 108 10.58 10.90 -6.65
N SER A 109 10.62 11.24 -7.95
CA SER A 109 9.89 12.39 -8.46
C SER A 109 8.37 12.22 -8.35
N LEU A 110 7.80 11.04 -8.54
CA LEU A 110 6.37 10.77 -8.32
C LEU A 110 5.98 11.05 -6.85
N ASN A 111 6.71 10.45 -5.90
CA ASN A 111 6.47 10.60 -4.47
C ASN A 111 6.58 12.07 -4.01
N TRP A 112 7.70 12.72 -4.33
CA TRP A 112 8.00 14.06 -3.81
C TRP A 112 7.24 15.17 -4.54
N LYS A 113 7.01 15.04 -5.85
CA LYS A 113 6.39 16.10 -6.65
C LYS A 113 4.86 15.99 -6.72
N TYR A 114 4.31 14.77 -6.62
CA TYR A 114 2.87 14.55 -6.79
C TYR A 114 2.20 14.05 -5.52
N LEU A 115 2.66 12.95 -4.92
CA LEU A 115 1.95 12.34 -3.78
C LEU A 115 1.97 13.22 -2.53
N ILE A 116 3.12 13.81 -2.17
CA ILE A 116 3.20 14.69 -1.00
C ILE A 116 2.29 15.92 -1.15
N PRO A 117 2.37 16.73 -2.23
CA PRO A 117 1.50 17.89 -2.38
C PRO A 117 0.01 17.53 -2.44
N ILE A 118 -0.36 16.46 -3.15
CA ILE A 118 -1.76 16.00 -3.25
C ILE A 118 -2.30 15.59 -1.88
N SER A 119 -1.50 14.87 -1.08
CA SER A 119 -1.91 14.44 0.26
C SER A 119 -2.15 15.64 1.19
N LEU A 120 -1.26 16.64 1.16
CA LEU A 120 -1.38 17.87 1.94
C LEU A 120 -2.62 18.67 1.55
N ILE A 121 -2.86 18.84 0.25
CA ILE A 121 -4.04 19.54 -0.26
C ILE A 121 -5.32 18.82 0.19
N ASN A 122 -5.38 17.50 0.09
CA ASN A 122 -6.55 16.72 0.51
C ASN A 122 -6.83 16.84 2.02
N ILE A 123 -5.78 16.88 2.86
CA ILE A 123 -5.91 17.10 4.30
C ILE A 123 -6.47 18.50 4.58
N LEU A 124 -5.95 19.54 3.90
CA LEU A 124 -6.44 20.91 4.07
C LEU A 124 -7.92 21.04 3.66
N PHE A 125 -8.31 20.49 2.50
CA PHE A 125 -9.71 20.50 2.05
C PHE A 125 -10.63 19.80 3.04
N THR A 126 -10.22 18.64 3.55
CA THR A 126 -11.00 17.90 4.56
C THR A 126 -11.13 18.72 5.85
N GLY A 127 -10.04 19.32 6.33
CA GLY A 127 -10.05 20.12 7.56
C GLY A 127 -10.95 21.34 7.47
N ILE A 128 -10.92 22.05 6.33
CA ILE A 128 -11.82 23.18 6.07
C ILE A 128 -13.28 22.69 5.97
N GLY A 129 -13.53 21.59 5.26
CA GLY A 129 -14.87 21.01 5.11
C GLY A 129 -15.52 20.63 6.45
N ILE A 130 -14.76 20.05 7.37
CA ILE A 130 -15.25 19.71 8.71
C ILE A 130 -15.58 20.98 9.51
N LYS A 131 -14.73 22.01 9.47
CA LYS A 131 -15.01 23.29 10.16
C LYS A 131 -16.24 23.99 9.62
N ILE A 132 -16.45 23.99 8.30
CA ILE A 132 -17.64 24.58 7.68
C ILE A 132 -18.89 23.80 8.09
N PHE A 133 -18.83 22.47 8.10
CA PHE A 133 -19.96 21.64 8.53
C PHE A 133 -20.33 21.89 10.01
N GLN A 134 -19.33 22.08 10.88
CA GLN A 134 -19.54 22.43 12.29
C GLN A 134 -20.03 23.86 12.52
N LEU A 135 -19.85 24.77 11.55
CA LEU A 135 -20.37 26.14 11.61
C LEU A 135 -21.81 26.26 11.09
N VAL A 136 -22.25 25.31 10.25
CA VAL A 136 -23.58 25.28 9.63
C VAL A 136 -24.58 24.44 10.42
N SER A 137 -24.12 23.43 11.15
CA SER A 137 -24.92 22.62 12.10
C SER A 137 -24.92 23.21 13.50
#